data_AF-A0A819VK66-F1
#
_entry.id   AF-A0A819VK66-F1
#
_cell.length_a   1.000
_cell.length_b   1.000
_cell.length_c   1.000
_cell.angle_alpha   90.00
_cell.angle_beta   90.00
_cell.angle_gamma   90.00
#
_symmetry.space_group_name_H-M   'P 1'
#
loop_
_entity.id
_entity.type
_entity.pdbx_description
1 polymer ?
#
loop_
_entity_poly.entity_id
_entity_poly.type
_entity_poly.pdbx_seq_one_letter_code
_entity_poly.pdbx_strand_id
1 'polypeptide(L)'
;MASLIVHAIVSLIIHILLILYGEFYDKDLAGDGPLYTDIDYRVVTDASKYVLQNESPYRRTTYRYTPLLAYLLTPNLFLDEHWGKLIFSICDVFVGLLIGWILPIQQQKYALIWFYNPMSAVIATRGSYESIVAVIVLAMLYNAKQSNERTWLTG
;
A
#
# COMPACT_ATOMS: atom_id res chain seq x y z
N MET A 1 10.22 -7.08 18.53
CA MET A 1 9.89 -5.63 18.44
C MET A 1 10.99 -4.82 17.79
N ALA A 2 12.14 -4.54 18.44
CA ALA A 2 13.21 -3.71 17.84
C ALA A 2 13.71 -4.24 16.48
N SER A 3 13.86 -5.56 16.35
CA SER A 3 14.23 -6.21 15.08
C SER A 3 13.18 -5.99 13.97
N LEU A 4 11.87 -6.02 14.28
CA LEU A 4 10.82 -5.83 13.27
C LEU A 4 10.83 -4.40 12.71
N ILE A 5 11.10 -3.40 13.54
CA ILE A 5 11.18 -2.00 13.11
C ILE A 5 12.34 -1.80 12.13
N VAL A 6 13.49 -2.42 12.41
CA VAL A 6 14.64 -2.38 11.49
C VAL A 6 14.29 -3.00 10.14
N HIS A 7 13.65 -4.18 10.13
CA HIS A 7 13.21 -4.82 8.89
C HIS A 7 12.14 -4.00 8.14
N ALA A 8 11.26 -3.32 8.87
CA ALA A 8 10.28 -2.42 8.27
C ALA A 8 10.94 -1.21 7.58
N ILE A 9 11.96 -0.60 8.21
CA ILE A 9 12.73 0.49 7.60
C ILE A 9 13.45 0.00 6.34
N VAL A 10 14.11 -1.17 6.41
CA VAL A 10 14.79 -1.76 5.24
C VAL A 10 13.78 -2.05 4.12
N SER A 11 12.63 -2.62 4.44
CA SER A 11 11.56 -2.88 3.48
C SER A 11 11.06 -1.58 2.85
N LEU A 12 10.85 -0.51 3.63
CA LEU A 12 10.44 0.79 3.09
C LEU A 12 11.50 1.39 2.15
N ILE A 13 12.79 1.25 2.46
CA ILE A 13 13.87 1.67 1.56
C ILE A 13 13.80 0.90 0.24
N ILE A 14 13.57 -0.42 0.28
CA ILE A 14 13.39 -1.24 -0.93
C ILE A 14 12.20 -0.73 -1.74
N HIS A 15 11.07 -0.40 -1.10
CA HIS A 15 9.91 0.14 -1.79
C HIS A 15 10.21 1.49 -2.46
N ILE A 16 10.92 2.40 -1.78
CA ILE A 16 11.33 3.68 -2.36
C ILE A 16 12.22 3.45 -3.58
N LEU A 17 13.20 2.55 -3.50
CA LEU A 17 14.07 2.21 -4.62
C LEU A 17 13.27 1.62 -5.80
N LEU A 18 12.26 0.80 -5.52
CA LEU A 18 11.38 0.24 -6.55
C LEU A 18 10.46 1.28 -7.19
N ILE A 19 9.99 2.28 -6.44
CA ILE A 19 9.23 3.41 -6.99
C ILE A 19 10.11 4.20 -7.97
N LEU A 20 11.33 4.55 -7.56
CA LEU A 20 12.29 5.27 -8.41
C LEU A 20 12.68 4.45 -9.64
N TYR A 21 12.88 3.14 -9.46
CA TYR A 21 13.12 2.23 -10.59
C TYR A 21 11.93 2.16 -11.53
N GLY A 22 10.71 2.09 -11.00
CA GLY A 22 9.48 2.07 -11.80
C GLY A 22 9.30 3.34 -12.62
N GLU A 23 9.67 4.50 -12.07
CA GLU A 23 9.67 5.77 -12.80
C GLU A 23 10.69 5.79 -13.94
N PHE A 24 11.93 5.37 -13.66
CA PHE A 24 12.98 5.23 -14.68
C PHE A 24 12.57 4.23 -15.77
N TYR A 25 11.99 3.10 -15.38
CA TYR A 25 11.52 2.08 -16.31
C TYR A 25 10.42 2.65 -17.22
N ASP A 26 9.40 3.30 -16.65
CA ASP A 26 8.28 3.87 -17.41
C ASP A 26 8.71 4.96 -18.39
N LYS A 27 9.74 5.76 -18.05
CA LYS A 27 10.22 6.87 -18.88
C LYS A 27 11.21 6.45 -19.95
N ASP A 28 12.19 5.62 -19.58
CA ASP A 28 13.40 5.39 -20.39
C ASP A 28 13.48 3.97 -20.99
N LEU A 29 12.82 2.98 -20.38
CA LEU A 29 12.98 1.56 -20.76
C LEU A 29 11.73 0.92 -21.37
N ALA A 30 10.53 1.38 -21.01
CA ALA A 30 9.30 0.72 -21.40
C ALA A 30 9.09 0.71 -22.92
N GLY A 31 9.40 1.80 -23.62
CA GLY A 31 9.16 1.93 -25.06
C GLY A 31 7.70 1.67 -25.41
N ASP A 32 7.45 0.71 -26.32
CA ASP A 32 6.11 0.22 -26.67
C ASP A 32 5.62 -0.94 -25.77
N GLY A 33 6.41 -1.32 -24.77
CA GLY A 33 6.12 -2.38 -23.82
C GLY A 33 5.14 -1.99 -22.72
N PRO A 34 4.80 -2.94 -21.82
CA PRO A 34 3.93 -2.65 -20.69
C PRO A 34 4.63 -1.75 -19.68
N LEU A 35 3.89 -0.80 -19.11
CA LEU A 35 4.39 0.05 -18.03
C LEU A 35 4.50 -0.72 -16.72
N TYR A 36 5.47 -0.33 -15.90
CA TYR A 36 5.57 -0.70 -14.50
C TYR A 36 4.37 -0.15 -13.73
N THR A 37 4.09 1.16 -13.83
CA THR A 37 2.96 1.76 -13.11
C THR A 37 1.63 1.15 -13.55
N ASP A 38 0.81 0.78 -12.58
CA ASP A 38 -0.50 0.19 -12.82
C ASP A 38 -1.42 1.18 -13.56
N ILE A 39 -2.23 0.66 -14.48
CA ILE A 39 -3.23 1.44 -15.20
C ILE A 39 -4.28 1.99 -14.23
N ASP A 40 -4.62 1.24 -13.19
CA ASP A 40 -5.60 1.65 -12.20
C ASP A 40 -5.11 2.85 -11.39
N TYR A 41 -3.80 2.93 -11.11
CA TYR A 41 -3.20 4.10 -10.46
C TYR A 41 -3.44 5.38 -11.27
N ARG A 42 -3.28 5.29 -12.60
CA ARG A 42 -3.53 6.42 -13.50
C ARG A 42 -5.02 6.75 -13.59
N VAL A 43 -5.90 5.75 -13.65
CA VAL A 43 -7.36 5.96 -13.66
C VAL A 43 -7.85 6.67 -12.40
N VAL A 44 -7.34 6.30 -11.23
CA VAL A 44 -7.70 6.95 -9.95
C VAL A 44 -7.10 8.36 -9.87
N THR A 45 -5.87 8.55 -10.33
CA THR A 45 -5.24 9.87 -10.39
C THR A 45 -5.96 10.81 -11.37
N ASP A 46 -6.47 10.29 -12.49
CA ASP A 46 -7.32 11.06 -13.40
C ASP A 46 -8.66 11.42 -12.74
N ALA A 47 -9.25 10.50 -11.99
CA ALA A 47 -10.49 10.75 -11.26
C ALA A 47 -10.31 11.83 -10.17
N SER A 48 -9.12 11.94 -9.55
CA SER A 48 -8.84 12.97 -8.55
C SER A 48 -8.79 14.39 -9.14
N LYS A 49 -8.65 14.54 -10.46
CA LYS A 49 -8.78 15.86 -11.14
C LYS A 49 -10.19 16.44 -10.98
N TYR A 50 -11.20 15.59 -11.10
CA TYR A 50 -12.60 15.97 -10.88
C TYR A 50 -12.84 16.35 -9.42
N VAL A 51 -12.18 15.66 -8.47
CA VAL A 51 -12.26 16.00 -7.05
C VAL A 51 -11.74 17.42 -6.78
N LEU A 52 -10.59 17.80 -7.36
CA LEU A 52 -10.07 19.18 -7.25
C LEU A 52 -11.02 20.24 -7.84
N GLN A 53 -11.82 19.86 -8.82
CA GLN A 53 -12.81 20.73 -9.46
C GLN A 53 -14.15 20.76 -8.71
N ASN A 54 -14.23 20.16 -7.51
CA ASN A 54 -15.48 19.95 -6.77
C ASN A 54 -16.54 19.17 -7.55
N GLU A 55 -16.09 18.29 -8.45
CA GLU A 55 -16.93 17.40 -9.23
C GLU A 55 -16.83 15.95 -8.72
N SER A 56 -17.74 15.10 -9.19
CA SER A 56 -17.73 13.69 -8.85
C SER A 56 -16.58 12.96 -9.57
N PRO A 57 -15.76 12.14 -8.86
CA PRO A 57 -14.71 11.34 -9.50
C PRO A 57 -15.27 10.33 -10.51
N TYR A 58 -16.55 9.95 -10.39
CA TYR A 58 -17.25 9.10 -11.34
C TYR A 58 -17.48 9.74 -12.72
N ARG A 59 -17.18 11.03 -12.90
CA ARG A 59 -17.14 11.65 -14.23
C ARG A 59 -16.00 11.07 -15.08
N ARG A 60 -14.98 10.47 -14.47
CA ARG A 60 -14.02 9.66 -15.20
C ARG A 60 -14.67 8.34 -15.63
N THR A 61 -14.86 8.16 -16.94
CA THR A 61 -15.64 7.06 -17.55
C THR A 61 -15.25 5.64 -17.13
N THR A 62 -14.00 5.38 -16.75
CA THR A 62 -13.52 4.04 -16.34
C THR A 62 -13.29 3.92 -14.83
N TYR A 63 -13.68 4.93 -14.05
CA TYR A 63 -13.48 4.94 -12.60
C TYR A 63 -14.56 4.10 -11.89
N ARG A 64 -14.13 3.03 -11.23
CA ARG A 64 -15.00 2.04 -10.55
C ARG A 64 -14.71 1.86 -9.06
N TYR A 65 -13.85 2.71 -8.50
CA TYR A 65 -13.36 2.60 -7.13
C TYR A 65 -14.18 3.47 -6.17
N THR A 66 -13.95 3.31 -4.86
CA THR A 66 -14.56 4.18 -3.85
C THR A 66 -14.07 5.62 -4.01
N PRO A 67 -14.94 6.66 -3.91
CA PRO A 67 -14.53 8.04 -4.09
C PRO A 67 -13.41 8.44 -3.14
N LEU A 68 -13.39 7.86 -1.94
CA LEU A 68 -12.35 8.07 -0.93
C LEU A 68 -10.94 7.84 -1.50
N LEU A 69 -10.78 6.90 -2.42
CA LEU A 69 -9.50 6.64 -3.06
C LEU A 69 -9.08 7.78 -4.00
N ALA A 70 -10.02 8.39 -4.73
CA ALA A 70 -9.72 9.59 -5.53
C ALA A 70 -9.37 10.80 -4.65
N TYR A 71 -10.06 10.98 -3.53
CA TYR A 71 -9.69 12.01 -2.54
C TYR A 71 -8.27 11.75 -1.98
N LEU A 72 -7.95 10.50 -1.63
CA LEU A 72 -6.63 10.13 -1.11
C LEU A 72 -5.50 10.40 -2.11
N LEU A 73 -5.74 10.19 -3.41
CA LEU A 73 -4.79 10.46 -4.49
C LEU A 73 -4.86 11.88 -5.06
N THR A 74 -5.65 12.78 -4.47
CA THR A 74 -5.69 14.19 -4.90
C THR A 74 -4.32 14.88 -4.81
N PRO A 75 -3.47 14.62 -3.80
CA PRO A 75 -2.13 15.20 -3.76
C PRO A 75 -1.18 14.72 -4.86
N ASN A 76 -1.51 13.65 -5.60
CA ASN A 76 -0.73 13.25 -6.78
C ASN A 76 -0.63 14.37 -7.83
N LEU A 77 -1.61 15.29 -7.85
CA LEU A 77 -1.74 16.32 -8.87
C LEU A 77 -0.92 17.58 -8.59
N PHE A 78 -0.55 17.83 -7.33
CA PHE A 78 0.10 19.08 -6.92
C PHE A 78 1.32 18.91 -5.99
N LEU A 79 1.53 17.74 -5.39
CA LEU A 79 2.75 17.44 -4.63
C LEU A 79 3.75 16.63 -5.46
N ASP A 80 3.40 15.39 -5.78
CA ASP A 80 4.25 14.46 -6.54
C ASP A 80 3.40 13.30 -7.09
N GLU A 81 3.63 12.87 -8.33
CA GLU A 81 2.86 11.78 -8.97
C GLU A 81 2.95 10.47 -8.18
N HIS A 82 4.00 10.25 -7.39
CA HIS A 82 4.23 9.04 -6.61
C HIS A 82 3.65 9.10 -5.19
N TRP A 83 2.97 10.18 -4.81
CA TRP A 83 2.37 10.34 -3.48
C TRP A 83 1.53 9.11 -3.06
N GLY A 84 0.65 8.64 -3.96
CA GLY A 84 -0.14 7.44 -3.73
C GLY A 84 0.69 6.17 -3.57
N LYS A 85 1.71 5.96 -4.44
CA LYS A 85 2.62 4.81 -4.35
C LYS A 85 3.36 4.78 -3.01
N LEU A 86 3.73 5.94 -2.48
CA LEU A 86 4.34 6.05 -1.15
C LEU A 86 3.37 5.61 -0.05
N ILE A 87 2.12 6.09 -0.07
CA ILE A 87 1.09 5.66 0.89
C ILE A 87 0.87 4.15 0.82
N PHE A 88 0.72 3.59 -0.38
CA PHE A 88 0.48 2.16 -0.55
C PHE A 88 1.67 1.31 -0.09
N SER A 89 2.90 1.79 -0.31
CA SER A 89 4.12 1.14 0.18
C SER A 89 4.24 1.20 1.70
N ILE A 90 3.91 2.34 2.31
CA ILE A 90 3.86 2.46 3.78
C ILE A 90 2.82 1.50 4.35
N CYS A 91 1.65 1.38 3.70
CA CYS A 91 0.63 0.42 4.10
C CYS A 91 1.14 -1.03 3.97
N ASP A 92 1.83 -1.39 2.88
CA ASP A 92 2.37 -2.75 2.70
C ASP A 92 3.40 -3.12 3.78
N VAL A 93 4.31 -2.19 4.09
CA VAL A 93 5.25 -2.37 5.21
C VAL A 93 4.49 -2.49 6.54
N PHE A 94 3.43 -1.72 6.74
CA PHE A 94 2.60 -1.80 7.94
C PHE A 94 1.84 -3.13 8.05
N VAL A 95 1.44 -3.76 6.94
CA VAL A 95 0.90 -5.13 6.91
C VAL A 95 1.91 -6.10 7.55
N GLY A 96 3.19 -6.01 7.19
CA GLY A 96 4.26 -6.82 7.81
C GLY A 96 4.37 -6.61 9.32
N LEU A 97 4.26 -5.37 9.79
CA LEU A 97 4.24 -5.06 11.24
C LEU A 97 3.02 -5.66 11.93
N LEU A 98 1.82 -5.52 11.34
CA LEU A 98 0.58 -6.10 11.87
C LEU A 98 0.68 -7.63 11.96
N ILE A 99 1.20 -8.31 10.94
CA ILE A 99 1.46 -9.75 10.99
C ILE A 99 2.37 -10.09 12.18
N GLY A 100 3.47 -9.36 12.35
CA GLY A 100 4.38 -9.54 13.48
C GLY A 100 3.74 -9.32 14.85
N TRP A 101 2.79 -8.39 14.98
CA TRP A 101 2.08 -8.14 16.24
C TRP A 101 0.94 -9.13 16.51
N ILE A 102 0.33 -9.69 15.46
CA ILE A 102 -0.68 -10.73 15.58
C ILE A 102 -0.03 -12.05 16.00
N LEU A 103 1.12 -12.41 15.42
CA LEU A 103 1.81 -13.67 15.70
C LEU A 103 2.37 -13.75 17.14
N PRO A 104 2.47 -14.96 17.72
CA PRO A 104 3.19 -15.18 18.98
C PRO A 104 4.66 -14.74 18.89
N ILE A 105 5.27 -14.38 20.02
CA ILE A 105 6.65 -13.87 20.09
C ILE A 105 7.64 -14.82 19.39
N GLN A 106 7.49 -16.14 19.56
CA GLN A 106 8.37 -17.15 18.97
C GLN A 106 8.28 -17.21 17.43
N GLN A 107 7.19 -16.71 16.86
CA GLN A 107 6.84 -16.80 15.45
C GLN A 107 6.92 -15.45 14.73
N GLN A 108 7.24 -14.35 15.42
CA GLN A 108 7.37 -13.01 14.81
C GLN A 108 8.31 -12.97 13.60
N LYS A 109 9.31 -13.86 13.57
CA LYS A 109 10.24 -13.98 12.44
C LYS A 109 9.56 -14.29 11.10
N TYR A 110 8.36 -14.88 11.10
CA TYR A 110 7.64 -15.16 9.86
C TYR A 110 7.08 -13.88 9.20
N ALA A 111 6.98 -12.76 9.92
CA ALA A 111 6.65 -11.47 9.34
C ALA A 111 7.69 -10.99 8.31
N LEU A 112 8.95 -11.46 8.41
CA LEU A 112 9.99 -11.16 7.42
C LEU A 112 9.65 -11.70 6.04
N ILE A 113 8.86 -12.77 5.96
CA ILE A 113 8.38 -13.31 4.67
C ILE A 113 7.55 -12.25 3.95
N TRP A 114 6.75 -11.45 4.68
CA TRP A 114 6.00 -10.34 4.09
C TRP A 114 6.89 -9.17 3.70
N PHE A 115 7.74 -8.70 4.62
CA PHE A 115 8.63 -7.53 4.37
C PHE A 115 9.52 -7.68 3.13
N TYR A 116 9.89 -8.91 2.80
CA TYR A 116 10.77 -9.23 1.68
C TYR A 116 10.07 -10.01 0.57
N ASN A 117 8.73 -10.00 0.54
CA ASN A 117 7.98 -10.60 -0.55
C ASN A 117 8.08 -9.71 -1.79
N PRO A 118 8.78 -10.14 -2.87
CA PRO A 118 8.94 -9.32 -4.06
C PRO A 118 7.60 -9.04 -4.75
N MET A 119 6.62 -9.95 -4.65
CA MET A 119 5.32 -9.77 -5.26
C MET A 119 4.53 -8.66 -4.58
N SER A 120 4.48 -8.65 -3.24
CA SER A 120 3.77 -7.62 -2.47
C SER A 120 4.38 -6.26 -2.68
N ALA A 121 5.72 -6.19 -2.57
CA ALA A 121 6.47 -4.96 -2.79
C ALA A 121 6.19 -4.38 -4.18
N VAL A 122 6.28 -5.21 -5.24
CA VAL A 122 5.99 -4.76 -6.60
C VAL A 122 4.54 -4.31 -6.76
N ILE A 123 3.54 -5.05 -6.24
CA ILE A 123 2.13 -4.62 -6.32
C ILE A 123 1.94 -3.23 -5.68
N ALA A 124 2.49 -3.01 -4.50
CA ALA A 124 2.37 -1.74 -3.79
C ALA A 124 3.07 -0.59 -4.53
N THR A 125 4.29 -0.81 -5.02
CA THR A 125 5.09 0.23 -5.70
C THR A 125 4.61 0.52 -7.12
N ARG A 126 3.92 -0.42 -7.77
CA ARG A 126 3.20 -0.19 -9.04
C ARG A 126 2.01 0.75 -8.88
N GLY A 127 1.54 1.00 -7.64
CA GLY A 127 0.43 1.91 -7.36
C GLY A 127 -0.89 1.22 -7.08
N SER A 128 -0.89 -0.06 -6.70
CA SER A 128 -2.11 -0.74 -6.27
C SER A 128 -2.47 -0.39 -4.83
N TYR A 129 -3.75 -0.18 -4.56
CA TYR A 129 -4.29 0.16 -3.24
C TYR A 129 -4.60 -1.06 -2.36
N GLU A 130 -4.30 -2.28 -2.82
CA GLU A 130 -4.59 -3.54 -2.10
C GLU A 130 -4.01 -3.58 -0.68
N SER A 131 -2.84 -2.97 -0.47
CA SER A 131 -2.19 -2.90 0.84
C SER A 131 -3.03 -2.14 1.87
N ILE A 132 -3.81 -1.13 1.46
CA ILE A 132 -4.74 -0.43 2.36
C ILE A 132 -5.82 -1.39 2.86
N VAL A 133 -6.39 -2.19 1.96
CA VAL A 133 -7.41 -3.19 2.30
C VAL A 133 -6.83 -4.23 3.27
N ALA A 134 -5.61 -4.70 2.99
CA ALA A 134 -4.90 -5.64 3.87
C ALA A 134 -4.66 -5.07 5.27
N VAL A 135 -4.26 -3.79 5.38
CA VAL A 135 -4.12 -3.10 6.67
C VAL A 135 -5.42 -3.08 7.44
N ILE A 136 -6.54 -2.73 6.80
CA ILE A 136 -7.86 -2.66 7.48
C ILE A 136 -8.27 -4.04 8.01
N VAL A 137 -8.11 -5.09 7.19
CA VAL A 137 -8.45 -6.46 7.58
C VAL A 137 -7.57 -6.96 8.73
N LEU A 138 -6.25 -6.78 8.63
CA LEU A 138 -5.33 -7.20 9.69
C LEU A 138 -5.48 -6.37 10.97
N ALA A 139 -5.77 -5.08 10.86
CA ALA A 139 -6.06 -4.24 12.03
C ALA A 139 -7.32 -4.73 12.74
N MET A 140 -8.36 -5.14 12.01
CA MET A 140 -9.55 -5.77 12.59
C MET A 140 -9.19 -7.06 13.33
N LEU A 141 -8.41 -7.96 12.71
CA LEU A 141 -7.96 -9.21 13.33
C LEU A 141 -7.10 -8.97 14.57
N TYR A 142 -6.20 -7.98 14.51
CA TYR A 142 -5.39 -7.58 15.65
C TYR A 142 -6.26 -7.14 16.82
N ASN A 143 -7.24 -6.26 16.58
CA ASN A 143 -8.17 -5.84 17.63
C ASN A 143 -9.03 -6.99 18.17
N ALA A 144 -9.50 -7.89 17.31
CA ALA A 144 -10.27 -9.07 17.72
C ALA A 144 -9.45 -9.99 18.64
N LYS A 145 -8.17 -10.21 18.33
CA LYS A 145 -7.25 -10.98 19.19
C LYS A 145 -7.10 -10.31 20.57
N GLN A 146 -6.85 -9.00 20.62
CA GLN A 146 -6.72 -8.27 21.88
C GLN A 146 -8.01 -8.31 22.72
N SER A 147 -9.18 -8.32 22.06
CA SER A 147 -10.46 -8.50 22.74
C SER A 147 -10.60 -9.91 23.31
N ASN A 148 -10.20 -10.94 22.55
CA ASN A 148 -10.30 -12.32 23.00
C ASN A 148 -9.38 -12.60 24.20
N GLU A 149 -8.17 -12.04 24.22
CA GLU A 149 -7.28 -12.09 25.40
C GLU A 149 -7.87 -11.37 26.62
N ARG A 150 -8.80 -10.42 26.43
CA ARG A 150 -9.50 -9.70 27.51
C ARG A 150 -10.80 -10.40 27.97
N THR A 151 -11.41 -11.24 27.15
CA THR A 151 -12.60 -12.01 27.50
C THR A 151 -12.21 -13.43 27.92
N TRP A 152 -12.14 -13.65 29.23
CA TRP A 152 -12.16 -14.85 30.10
C TRP A 152 -12.51 -16.27 29.55
N LEU A 153 -12.37 -16.61 28.27
CA LEU A 153 -12.77 -17.90 27.69
C LEU A 153 -11.59 -18.75 27.18
N THR A 154 -10.37 -18.47 27.65
CA THR A 154 -9.24 -19.41 27.56
C THR A 154 -8.72 -19.75 28.95
N GLY A 155 -9.64 -20.25 29.80
CA GLY A 155 -9.31 -21.03 30.99
C GLY A 155 -9.24 -22.52 30.65
#